data_AF-A0A077ATK4-F1
#
_entry.id   AF-A0A077ATK4-F1
#
_cell.length_a   1.000
_cell.length_b   1.000
_cell.length_c   1.000
_cell.angle_alpha   90.00
_cell.angle_beta   90.00
_cell.angle_gamma   90.00
#
_symmetry.space_group_name_H-M   'P 1'
#
loop_
_entity.id
_entity.type
_entity.pdbx_description
1 polymer ?
#
loop_
_entity_poly.entity_id
_entity_poly.type
_entity_poly.pdbx_seq_one_letter_code
_entity_poly.pdbx_strand_id
1 'polypeptide(L)'
;MNKINHTHNIPSPATPGTGIPTNMGLDHIGIVVPNAQEAASFLMEVFDAEFDWEVKRDPIPTAGERGWSEIFGVHPDAYMPHVIMLKCGDNVLTQYIELFQWSSPDQYQPQGEGGWHKFSDLGNSYISFTVKDMDRVVSHIKSTVIPKWQGTRFIQDPPMHFPLRGEVCTSTFLVSPWGMWIELTSWSQSKEKGKVIKTQQEYEPHPLVGQHINELPTPAFMIDLDVVDHNINLMRSRILGKGMEWRAPAKGHKCPELAKYMIQKGANGVVLLTLAEAEAFAAAGIQDIYLANIVGSKEELERLSLLAKRVKRLRVAVDNEEYLQDLAAVIQQWEITTPIEVLIELNINHNRCGVTIPEAVKLARQAKEIETTTKAIIFAGITGYEGHTPILSPEEKTLETKKAHGILAKAKTLIEQEGIKVKIVSAGGSCNYIDSLEEGVITEIQAGGGAIGDLLYYNKAHLKDHGHKMGALILTQIISVPHDKSRAMGNAGFKAVGWHPFGGLPQPRDRSDLRVIGLSAEHTKFEGVDQEGSAQLPEMVKGDVQVNRGDKIVLIPGYTDAMGFLHREIYGIRNDRVESVWKTVSNVTWSSQ
;
A
#
# COMPACT_ATOMS: atom_id res chain seq x y z
N MET A 1 53.88 -16.91 -12.07
CA MET A 1 52.78 -16.40 -11.22
C MET A 1 51.48 -16.71 -11.94
N ASN A 2 50.71 -17.66 -11.41
CA ASN A 2 49.50 -18.17 -12.05
C ASN A 2 48.44 -17.06 -12.12
N LYS A 3 47.99 -16.74 -13.34
CA LYS A 3 46.80 -15.93 -13.55
C LYS A 3 45.60 -16.71 -13.01
N ILE A 4 45.03 -16.25 -11.91
CA ILE A 4 43.74 -16.76 -11.44
C ILE A 4 42.70 -16.24 -12.44
N ASN A 5 42.16 -17.14 -13.26
CA ASN A 5 41.02 -16.85 -14.13
C ASN A 5 39.77 -16.74 -13.25
N HIS A 6 39.24 -15.53 -13.06
CA HIS A 6 37.95 -15.29 -12.39
C HIS A 6 36.75 -15.60 -13.30
N THR A 7 36.75 -16.77 -13.95
CA THR A 7 35.56 -17.34 -14.58
C THR A 7 35.10 -18.52 -13.73
N HIS A 8 34.83 -18.27 -12.45
CA HIS A 8 34.21 -19.24 -11.57
C HIS A 8 32.72 -18.93 -11.46
N ASN A 9 31.94 -19.85 -12.04
CA ASN A 9 30.53 -20.13 -11.81
C ASN A 9 29.92 -19.40 -10.61
N ILE A 10 29.05 -18.43 -10.89
CA ILE A 10 28.00 -18.08 -9.94
C ILE A 10 27.23 -19.38 -9.68
N PRO A 11 27.14 -19.87 -8.43
CA PRO A 11 26.34 -21.04 -8.14
C PRO A 11 24.92 -20.81 -8.68
N SER A 12 24.36 -21.79 -9.40
CA SER A 12 22.92 -21.86 -9.68
C SER A 12 22.18 -21.55 -8.38
N PRO A 13 21.07 -20.76 -8.38
CA PRO A 13 20.45 -20.26 -7.15
C PRO A 13 20.30 -21.41 -6.17
N ALA A 14 21.16 -21.39 -5.15
CA ALA A 14 21.11 -22.35 -4.08
C ALA A 14 19.75 -22.18 -3.40
N THR A 15 19.29 -23.26 -2.75
CA THR A 15 18.19 -23.19 -1.78
C THR A 15 18.34 -21.89 -0.98
N PRO A 16 17.30 -21.04 -0.91
CA PRO A 16 17.36 -19.81 -0.13
C PRO A 16 17.92 -20.14 1.26
N GLY A 17 18.95 -19.41 1.69
CA GLY A 17 19.46 -19.58 3.05
C GLY A 17 18.32 -19.42 4.04
N THR A 18 18.33 -20.17 5.14
CA THR A 18 17.24 -20.15 6.12
C THR A 18 17.08 -18.82 6.86
N GLY A 19 17.97 -17.84 6.60
CA GLY A 19 17.96 -16.54 7.26
C GLY A 19 18.10 -16.65 8.78
N ILE A 20 18.05 -15.50 9.44
CA ILE A 20 17.71 -15.46 10.87
C ILE A 20 16.17 -15.49 10.93
N PRO A 21 15.54 -16.41 11.67
CA PRO A 21 14.08 -16.43 11.84
C PRO A 21 13.57 -15.07 12.32
N THR A 22 12.40 -14.64 11.82
CA THR A 22 11.75 -13.35 12.16
C THR A 22 12.58 -12.10 11.83
N ASN A 23 13.58 -12.20 10.96
CA ASN A 23 14.34 -11.03 10.51
C ASN A 23 13.44 -10.05 9.73
N MET A 24 13.32 -8.81 10.23
CA MET A 24 12.51 -7.77 9.60
C MET A 24 13.30 -6.84 8.66
N GLY A 25 14.63 -7.02 8.57
CA GLY A 25 15.53 -6.17 7.79
C GLY A 25 16.59 -5.46 8.63
N LEU A 26 17.34 -4.57 7.99
CA LEU A 26 18.31 -3.70 8.67
C LEU A 26 17.56 -2.57 9.38
N ASP A 27 17.72 -2.46 10.69
CA ASP A 27 17.09 -1.42 11.51
C ASP A 27 17.90 -0.11 11.50
N HIS A 28 19.17 -0.17 11.90
CA HIS A 28 20.09 0.97 11.95
C HIS A 28 21.55 0.56 11.73
N ILE A 29 22.44 1.55 11.60
CA ILE A 29 23.90 1.41 11.59
C ILE A 29 24.48 2.18 12.77
N GLY A 30 25.20 1.48 13.65
CA GLY A 30 25.91 2.07 14.78
C GLY A 30 27.29 2.62 14.40
N ILE A 31 27.62 3.84 14.83
CA ILE A 31 28.89 4.52 14.53
C ILE A 31 29.46 5.13 15.80
N VAL A 32 30.72 4.80 16.11
CA VAL A 32 31.44 5.43 17.22
C VAL A 32 32.03 6.77 16.78
N VAL A 33 31.77 7.82 17.56
CA VAL A 33 32.18 9.20 17.27
C VAL A 33 32.84 9.84 18.50
N PRO A 34 33.78 10.79 18.33
CA PRO A 34 34.44 11.45 19.45
C PRO A 34 33.49 12.36 20.25
N ASN A 35 32.50 12.93 19.56
CA ASN A 35 31.48 13.79 20.15
C ASN A 35 30.14 13.54 19.43
N ALA A 36 29.15 12.98 20.13
CA ALA A 36 27.87 12.62 19.51
C ALA A 36 27.08 13.85 19.07
N GLN A 37 27.08 14.92 19.86
CA GLN A 37 26.36 16.15 19.53
C GLN A 37 26.94 16.85 18.30
N GLU A 38 28.25 16.91 18.20
CA GLU A 38 28.95 17.50 17.05
C GLU A 38 28.70 16.66 15.79
N ALA A 39 28.82 15.33 15.90
CA ALA A 39 28.53 14.42 14.79
C ALA A 39 27.08 14.51 14.32
N ALA A 40 26.12 14.60 15.25
CA ALA A 40 24.72 14.81 14.93
C ALA A 40 24.50 16.14 14.21
N SER A 41 25.08 17.23 14.72
CA SER A 41 24.98 18.55 14.09
C SER A 41 25.53 18.55 12.66
N PHE A 42 26.65 17.87 12.43
CA PHE A 42 27.22 17.68 11.10
C PHE A 42 26.27 16.90 10.18
N LEU A 43 25.74 15.75 10.63
CA LEU A 43 24.85 14.92 9.82
C LEU A 43 23.52 15.60 9.50
N MET A 44 22.94 16.30 10.48
CA MET A 44 21.71 17.06 10.28
C MET A 44 21.91 18.22 9.30
N GLU A 45 23.01 18.95 9.41
CA GLU A 45 23.27 20.11 8.54
C GLU A 45 23.70 19.71 7.12
N VAL A 46 24.57 18.71 6.99
CA VAL A 46 25.21 18.38 5.71
C VAL A 46 24.39 17.36 4.91
N PHE A 47 23.64 16.48 5.59
CA PHE A 47 22.92 15.37 4.97
C PHE A 47 21.42 15.37 5.27
N ASP A 48 20.89 16.47 5.84
CA ASP A 48 19.46 16.63 6.12
C ASP A 48 18.91 15.49 7.01
N ALA A 49 19.74 14.99 7.93
CA ALA A 49 19.32 14.00 8.91
C ALA A 49 18.39 14.66 9.95
N GLU A 50 17.44 13.89 10.47
CA GLU A 50 16.48 14.31 11.49
C GLU A 50 16.84 13.66 12.82
N PHE A 51 16.74 14.42 13.91
CA PHE A 51 16.87 13.89 15.26
C PHE A 51 15.70 12.96 15.60
N ASP A 52 15.98 11.81 16.22
CA ASP A 52 14.97 10.89 16.73
C ASP A 52 14.96 10.87 18.27
N TRP A 53 16.01 10.34 18.89
CA TRP A 53 16.14 10.29 20.36
C TRP A 53 17.61 10.36 20.81
N GLU A 54 17.84 10.68 22.10
CA GLU A 54 19.17 10.63 22.71
C GLU A 54 19.16 10.03 24.12
N VAL A 55 20.32 9.51 24.53
CA VAL A 55 20.60 9.08 25.90
C VAL A 55 21.88 9.73 26.37
N LYS A 56 21.82 10.47 27.49
CA LYS A 56 22.96 11.11 28.16
C LYS A 56 23.26 10.40 29.49
N ARG A 57 24.54 10.27 29.82
CA ARG A 57 25.04 9.61 31.03
C ARG A 57 26.19 10.44 31.63
N ASP A 58 26.37 10.33 32.94
CA ASP A 58 27.50 10.96 33.62
C ASP A 58 28.84 10.38 33.09
N PRO A 59 29.88 11.22 32.91
CA PRO A 59 31.15 10.82 32.32
C PRO A 59 32.05 10.10 33.34
N ILE A 60 31.53 9.03 33.94
CA ILE A 60 32.21 8.24 34.97
C ILE A 60 32.55 6.87 34.37
N PRO A 61 33.80 6.38 34.53
CA PRO A 61 34.19 5.02 34.17
C PRO A 61 33.20 4.00 34.74
N THR A 62 32.50 3.27 33.86
CA THR A 62 31.42 2.37 34.28
C THR A 62 31.40 1.06 33.48
N ALA A 63 32.27 0.88 32.48
CA ALA A 63 32.24 -0.31 31.65
C ALA A 63 32.49 -1.59 32.46
N GLY A 64 33.46 -1.59 33.37
CA GLY A 64 33.74 -2.72 34.25
C GLY A 64 32.57 -3.02 35.20
N GLU A 65 32.05 -2.00 35.89
CA GLU A 65 30.92 -2.14 36.82
C GLU A 65 29.64 -2.64 36.14
N ARG A 66 29.44 -2.30 34.86
CA ARG A 66 28.28 -2.69 34.06
C ARG A 66 28.47 -4.00 33.29
N GLY A 67 29.62 -4.66 33.43
CA GLY A 67 29.97 -5.86 32.66
C GLY A 67 30.21 -5.61 31.17
N TRP A 68 30.29 -4.35 30.74
CA TRP A 68 30.50 -3.98 29.33
C TRP A 68 31.86 -4.40 28.81
N SER A 69 32.88 -4.50 29.67
CA SER A 69 34.18 -5.03 29.28
C SER A 69 34.09 -6.47 28.77
N GLU A 70 33.23 -7.29 29.39
CA GLU A 70 33.03 -8.67 28.99
C GLU A 70 32.11 -8.78 27.76
N ILE A 71 31.06 -7.95 27.71
CA ILE A 71 30.05 -7.99 26.64
C ILE A 71 30.59 -7.41 25.32
N PHE A 72 31.26 -6.26 25.38
CA PHE A 72 31.69 -5.51 24.20
C PHE A 72 33.20 -5.55 23.96
N GLY A 73 33.98 -6.13 24.88
CA GLY A 73 35.44 -6.21 24.75
C GLY A 73 36.16 -4.86 24.91
N VAL A 74 35.56 -3.91 25.65
CA VAL A 74 36.15 -2.58 25.91
C VAL A 74 36.94 -2.53 27.23
N HIS A 75 37.84 -1.56 27.38
CA HIS A 75 38.59 -1.37 28.64
C HIS A 75 37.65 -1.22 29.86
N PRO A 76 37.98 -1.77 31.05
CA PRO A 76 37.18 -1.61 32.27
C PRO A 76 36.83 -0.18 32.66
N ASP A 77 37.76 0.74 32.40
CA ASP A 77 37.55 2.17 32.68
C ASP A 77 36.89 2.94 31.53
N ALA A 78 36.42 2.26 30.47
CA ALA A 78 35.69 2.90 29.40
C ALA A 78 34.33 3.43 29.89
N TYR A 79 33.84 4.48 29.24
CA TYR A 79 32.49 4.99 29.46
C TYR A 79 31.87 5.58 28.20
N MET A 80 30.54 5.57 28.14
CA MET A 80 29.74 5.98 26.99
C MET A 80 28.74 7.09 27.40
N PRO A 81 29.17 8.37 27.40
CA PRO A 81 28.39 9.46 27.96
C PRO A 81 27.18 9.87 27.11
N HIS A 82 27.19 9.57 25.81
CA HIS A 82 26.15 10.09 24.90
C HIS A 82 25.87 9.11 23.76
N VAL A 83 24.58 8.85 23.52
CA VAL A 83 24.08 8.12 22.35
C VAL A 83 23.01 8.99 21.68
N ILE A 84 23.04 9.11 20.36
CA ILE A 84 22.04 9.84 19.58
C ILE A 84 21.58 8.99 18.40
N MET A 85 20.28 8.85 18.22
CA MET A 85 19.68 8.23 17.04
C MET A 85 19.23 9.31 16.05
N LEU A 86 19.56 9.11 14.77
CA LEU A 86 19.18 9.99 13.67
C LEU A 86 18.48 9.22 12.55
N LYS A 87 17.44 9.83 11.98
CA LYS A 87 16.75 9.36 10.78
C LYS A 87 17.32 10.04 9.54
N CYS A 88 17.74 9.28 8.52
CA CYS A 88 18.37 9.82 7.32
C CYS A 88 17.43 9.83 6.09
N GLY A 89 16.59 10.87 5.95
CA GLY A 89 15.68 11.07 4.83
C GLY A 89 14.26 10.51 5.03
N ASP A 90 13.43 10.60 3.99
CA ASP A 90 11.98 10.27 4.02
C ASP A 90 11.59 9.00 3.26
N ASN A 91 12.57 8.24 2.78
CA ASN A 91 12.31 7.01 2.04
C ASN A 91 11.78 5.91 2.97
N VAL A 92 10.91 5.03 2.49
CA VAL A 92 10.41 3.85 3.24
C VAL A 92 11.53 2.86 3.61
N LEU A 93 12.71 2.98 3.00
CA LEU A 93 13.94 2.24 3.33
C LEU A 93 14.94 3.09 4.13
N THR A 94 14.52 4.18 4.77
CA THR A 94 15.41 5.07 5.53
C THR A 94 16.15 4.27 6.59
N GLN A 95 17.48 4.36 6.55
CA GLN A 95 18.36 3.73 7.53
C GLN A 95 18.60 4.72 8.66
N TYR A 96 18.42 4.25 9.88
CA TYR A 96 18.75 5.00 11.07
C TYR A 96 20.26 4.93 11.31
N ILE A 97 20.84 6.02 11.82
CA ILE A 97 22.23 6.07 12.29
C ILE A 97 22.22 6.27 13.80
N GLU A 98 22.80 5.32 14.52
CA GLU A 98 22.99 5.41 15.97
C GLU A 98 24.43 5.85 16.26
N LEU A 99 24.59 7.04 16.81
CA LEU A 99 25.88 7.63 17.16
C LEU A 99 26.24 7.29 18.60
N PHE A 100 27.41 6.69 18.80
CA PHE A 100 27.94 6.35 20.11
C PHE A 100 29.16 7.19 20.45
N GLN A 101 29.07 8.04 21.47
CA GLN A 101 30.24 8.68 22.04
C GLN A 101 30.87 7.78 23.09
N TRP A 102 32.12 7.37 22.87
CA TRP A 102 32.91 6.58 23.82
C TRP A 102 34.18 7.32 24.23
N SER A 103 34.60 7.09 25.47
CA SER A 103 35.93 7.40 25.97
C SER A 103 36.53 6.12 26.56
N SER A 104 37.71 5.72 26.08
CA SER A 104 38.45 4.56 26.60
C SER A 104 39.94 4.89 26.71
N PRO A 105 40.66 4.41 27.76
CA PRO A 105 42.10 4.61 27.89
C PRO A 105 42.93 4.08 26.71
N ASP A 106 42.44 3.04 26.05
CA ASP A 106 43.05 2.38 24.90
C ASP A 106 42.36 2.72 23.56
N GLN A 107 41.53 3.78 23.54
CA GLN A 107 40.80 4.17 22.34
C GLN A 107 41.77 4.65 21.24
N TYR A 108 41.77 3.94 20.11
CA TYR A 108 42.53 4.36 18.94
C TYR A 108 41.81 5.51 18.21
N GLN A 109 42.51 6.63 18.02
CA GLN A 109 42.02 7.77 17.24
C GLN A 109 42.83 7.92 15.94
N PRO A 110 42.31 7.46 14.79
CA PRO A 110 42.99 7.68 13.53
C PRO A 110 42.88 9.16 13.11
N GLN A 111 43.95 9.94 13.22
CA GLN A 111 44.03 11.28 12.62
C GLN A 111 45.43 11.56 12.03
N GLY A 112 45.48 12.03 10.77
CA GLY A 112 46.68 12.61 10.16
C GLY A 112 47.29 11.86 8.97
N GLU A 113 48.45 12.33 8.51
CA GLU A 113 49.13 11.90 7.28
C GLU A 113 49.74 10.47 7.32
N GLY A 114 49.59 9.76 8.45
CA GLY A 114 50.20 8.43 8.68
C GLY A 114 49.24 7.25 8.94
N GLY A 115 47.91 7.41 9.00
CA GLY A 115 47.07 6.27 9.47
C GLY A 115 45.56 6.45 9.51
N TRP A 116 44.93 6.68 8.35
CA TRP A 116 43.51 6.34 8.16
C TRP A 116 43.34 4.83 7.96
N HIS A 117 42.17 4.27 8.25
CA HIS A 117 41.80 2.99 7.66
C HIS A 117 41.94 3.10 6.15
N LYS A 118 42.80 2.27 5.56
CA LYS A 118 42.89 2.17 4.11
C LYS A 118 41.61 1.54 3.63
N PHE A 119 41.17 1.90 2.43
CA PHE A 119 40.00 1.27 1.81
C PHE A 119 40.16 -0.25 1.64
N SER A 120 41.40 -0.75 1.66
CA SER A 120 41.77 -2.17 1.61
C SER A 120 41.83 -2.86 2.98
N ASP A 121 41.65 -2.15 4.09
CA ASP A 121 41.73 -2.75 5.42
C ASP A 121 40.50 -3.64 5.67
N LEU A 122 40.73 -4.81 6.26
CA LEU A 122 39.65 -5.75 6.58
C LEU A 122 38.65 -5.10 7.54
N GLY A 123 37.35 -5.17 7.21
CA GLY A 123 36.30 -4.59 8.03
C GLY A 123 36.11 -3.08 7.88
N ASN A 124 36.82 -2.41 6.96
CA ASN A 124 36.57 -1.00 6.66
C ASN A 124 35.11 -0.80 6.22
N SER A 125 34.47 0.21 6.80
CA SER A 125 33.05 0.53 6.59
C SER A 125 32.89 2.01 6.25
N TYR A 126 31.96 2.31 5.35
CA TYR A 126 31.57 3.68 5.00
C TYR A 126 30.05 3.73 4.83
N ILE A 127 29.48 4.93 5.01
CA ILE A 127 28.07 5.18 4.71
C ILE A 127 27.96 5.90 3.37
N SER A 128 26.90 5.63 2.63
CA SER A 128 26.70 6.17 1.28
C SER A 128 25.38 6.93 1.19
N PHE A 129 25.42 8.15 0.65
CA PHE A 129 24.24 8.96 0.38
C PHE A 129 24.05 9.13 -1.13
N THR A 130 22.82 8.93 -1.60
CA THR A 130 22.47 9.20 -2.99
C THR A 130 22.02 10.65 -3.16
N VAL A 131 22.63 11.36 -4.10
CA VAL A 131 22.33 12.75 -4.43
C VAL A 131 21.86 12.89 -5.88
N LYS A 132 21.02 13.88 -6.14
CA LYS A 132 20.43 14.11 -7.47
C LYS A 132 21.33 14.92 -8.41
N ASP A 133 22.11 15.84 -7.86
CA ASP A 133 22.92 16.81 -8.61
C ASP A 133 24.31 16.87 -7.97
N MET A 134 25.23 16.05 -8.49
CA MET A 134 26.58 15.90 -7.93
C MET A 134 27.37 17.22 -8.00
N ASP A 135 27.26 17.98 -9.09
CA ASP A 135 28.02 19.21 -9.28
C ASP A 135 27.61 20.30 -8.29
N ARG A 136 26.29 20.45 -8.08
CA ARG A 136 25.77 21.38 -7.07
C ARG A 136 26.18 20.97 -5.66
N VAL A 137 26.13 19.68 -5.34
CA VAL A 137 26.52 19.16 -4.03
C VAL A 137 28.01 19.34 -3.77
N VAL A 138 28.88 18.98 -4.72
CA VAL A 138 30.33 19.18 -4.60
C VAL A 138 30.66 20.67 -4.43
N SER A 139 29.99 21.54 -5.20
CA SER A 139 30.17 23.00 -5.08
C SER A 139 29.78 23.51 -3.69
N HIS A 140 28.63 23.07 -3.17
CA HIS A 140 28.15 23.43 -1.84
C HIS A 140 29.09 22.94 -0.73
N ILE A 141 29.58 21.69 -0.83
CA ILE A 141 30.53 21.14 0.14
C ILE A 141 31.82 21.97 0.18
N LYS A 142 32.36 22.34 -1.00
CA LYS A 142 33.58 23.16 -1.09
C LYS A 142 33.38 24.57 -0.53
N SER A 143 32.27 25.24 -0.83
CA SER A 143 32.05 26.63 -0.45
C SER A 143 31.57 26.81 0.98
N THR A 144 30.87 25.82 1.53
CA THR A 144 30.08 25.98 2.76
C THR A 144 30.47 24.98 3.83
N VAL A 145 30.58 23.70 3.50
CA VAL A 145 30.80 22.64 4.49
C VAL A 145 32.26 22.58 4.94
N ILE A 146 33.21 22.49 4.00
CA ILE A 146 34.65 22.38 4.31
C ILE A 146 35.16 23.58 5.11
N PRO A 147 34.80 24.85 4.81
CA PRO A 147 35.23 25.99 5.62
C PRO A 147 34.67 25.98 7.05
N LYS A 148 33.52 25.34 7.28
CA LYS A 148 32.83 25.29 8.58
C LYS A 148 33.27 24.12 9.44
N TRP A 149 33.53 22.96 8.84
CA TRP A 149 33.73 21.69 9.55
C TRP A 149 35.17 21.19 9.40
N GLN A 150 36.02 21.52 10.37
CA GLN A 150 37.43 21.14 10.37
C GLN A 150 37.62 19.62 10.26
N GLY A 151 38.57 19.19 9.43
CA GLY A 151 38.81 17.77 9.15
C GLY A 151 37.99 17.22 7.97
N THR A 152 36.91 17.89 7.59
CA THR A 152 36.11 17.52 6.41
C THR A 152 36.86 17.85 5.13
N ARG A 153 37.02 16.86 4.25
CA ARG A 153 37.68 17.04 2.94
C ARG A 153 37.27 15.97 1.96
N PHE A 154 37.42 16.25 0.67
CA PHE A 154 37.35 15.21 -0.35
C PHE A 154 38.59 14.31 -0.29
N ILE A 155 38.36 13.02 -0.47
CA ILE A 155 39.41 12.04 -0.79
C ILE A 155 39.58 11.96 -2.31
N GLN A 156 38.50 12.19 -3.04
CA GLN A 156 38.42 12.02 -4.47
C GLN A 156 37.67 13.19 -5.12
N ASP A 157 38.39 14.05 -5.83
CA ASP A 157 37.87 15.20 -6.55
C ASP A 157 38.72 15.44 -7.80
N PRO A 158 38.15 15.48 -9.02
CA PRO A 158 36.71 15.43 -9.33
C PRO A 158 36.07 14.04 -9.09
N PRO A 159 34.73 13.95 -9.01
CA PRO A 159 34.02 12.68 -8.92
C PRO A 159 34.40 11.71 -10.05
N MET A 160 34.50 10.42 -9.72
CA MET A 160 34.67 9.37 -10.72
C MET A 160 33.35 9.08 -11.42
N HIS A 161 33.46 8.71 -12.69
CA HIS A 161 32.35 8.27 -13.51
C HIS A 161 32.66 6.87 -13.99
N PHE A 162 31.78 5.91 -13.72
CA PHE A 162 31.96 4.56 -14.21
C PHE A 162 30.63 3.91 -14.55
N PRO A 163 30.58 3.11 -15.63
CA PRO A 163 29.40 2.35 -15.95
C PRO A 163 29.18 1.28 -14.88
N LEU A 164 28.03 1.33 -14.22
CA LEU A 164 27.62 0.35 -13.23
C LEU A 164 26.12 0.15 -13.36
N ARG A 165 25.69 -1.12 -13.50
CA ARG A 165 24.26 -1.49 -13.61
C ARG A 165 23.51 -0.92 -14.84
N GLY A 166 24.20 -0.61 -15.95
CA GLY A 166 23.54 0.01 -17.13
C GLY A 166 23.33 1.52 -17.00
N GLU A 167 23.79 2.11 -15.90
CA GLU A 167 23.85 3.55 -15.64
C GLU A 167 25.31 4.01 -15.57
N VAL A 168 25.56 5.30 -15.74
CA VAL A 168 26.78 5.94 -15.26
C VAL A 168 26.55 6.29 -13.81
N CYS A 169 27.25 5.60 -12.92
CA CYS A 169 27.40 6.03 -11.54
C CYS A 169 28.47 7.10 -11.49
N THR A 170 28.12 8.27 -10.97
CA THR A 170 29.08 9.27 -10.53
C THR A 170 29.25 9.12 -9.03
N SER A 171 30.47 8.88 -8.57
CA SER A 171 30.79 8.67 -7.15
C SER A 171 31.98 9.53 -6.71
N THR A 172 31.91 10.05 -5.49
CA THR A 172 33.01 10.73 -4.80
C THR A 172 32.97 10.37 -3.32
N PHE A 173 34.12 10.45 -2.67
CA PHE A 173 34.27 10.19 -1.24
C PHE A 173 34.72 11.46 -0.52
N LEU A 174 34.06 11.75 0.59
CA LEU A 174 34.49 12.73 1.59
C LEU A 174 34.82 12.04 2.92
N VAL A 175 35.57 12.75 3.75
CA VAL A 175 35.85 12.38 5.14
C VAL A 175 35.02 13.29 6.06
N SER A 176 34.39 12.73 7.09
CA SER A 176 33.73 13.50 8.15
C SER A 176 34.76 14.18 9.08
N PRO A 177 34.36 15.12 9.96
CA PRO A 177 35.27 15.74 10.94
C PRO A 177 36.05 14.73 11.80
N TRP A 178 35.46 13.55 12.05
CA TRP A 178 36.05 12.50 12.87
C TRP A 178 36.68 11.35 12.07
N GLY A 179 36.84 11.48 10.75
CA GLY A 179 37.63 10.53 9.97
C GLY A 179 36.88 9.42 9.25
N MET A 180 35.55 9.39 9.35
CA MET A 180 34.74 8.38 8.68
C MET A 180 34.60 8.71 7.19
N TRP A 181 34.68 7.68 6.35
CA TRP A 181 34.46 7.81 4.93
C TRP A 181 32.96 7.90 4.65
N ILE A 182 32.58 8.85 3.81
CA ILE A 182 31.21 9.01 3.32
C ILE A 182 31.27 9.02 1.81
N GLU A 183 30.53 8.11 1.18
CA GLU A 183 30.36 8.08 -0.27
C GLU A 183 29.16 8.95 -0.66
N LEU A 184 29.32 9.74 -1.73
CA LEU A 184 28.21 10.36 -2.43
C LEU A 184 28.07 9.67 -3.78
N THR A 185 26.86 9.23 -4.12
CA THR A 185 26.56 8.63 -5.42
C THR A 185 25.45 9.38 -6.13
N SER A 186 25.56 9.52 -7.45
CA SER A 186 24.45 9.94 -8.31
C SER A 186 24.41 9.07 -9.56
N TRP A 187 23.22 8.82 -10.07
CA TRP A 187 22.99 7.86 -11.14
C TRP A 187 22.37 8.55 -12.36
N SER A 188 22.90 8.26 -13.55
CA SER A 188 22.38 8.76 -14.84
C SER A 188 22.42 7.65 -15.90
N GLN A 189 21.54 7.66 -16.90
CA GLN A 189 21.51 6.58 -17.90
C GLN A 189 22.83 6.50 -18.69
N SER A 190 23.43 5.30 -18.75
CA SER A 190 24.62 5.03 -19.57
C SER A 190 24.21 4.72 -21.00
N LYS A 191 24.88 5.34 -21.98
CA LYS A 191 24.73 5.02 -23.41
C LYS A 191 25.58 3.82 -23.88
N GLU A 192 26.38 3.20 -23.01
CA GLU A 192 27.29 2.12 -23.41
C GLU A 192 26.73 0.72 -23.14
N LYS A 193 26.76 -0.11 -24.20
CA LYS A 193 26.23 -1.46 -24.29
C LYS A 193 27.12 -2.45 -23.50
N GLY A 194 26.77 -2.71 -22.25
CA GLY A 194 27.32 -3.81 -21.47
C GLY A 194 26.25 -4.39 -20.55
N LYS A 195 25.80 -5.63 -20.83
CA LYS A 195 24.80 -6.32 -20.01
C LYS A 195 25.35 -6.55 -18.60
N VAL A 196 24.81 -5.85 -17.60
CA VAL A 196 24.94 -6.18 -16.18
C VAL A 196 23.57 -6.55 -15.65
N ILE A 197 23.48 -7.74 -15.06
CA ILE A 197 22.29 -8.23 -14.35
C ILE A 197 22.40 -7.72 -12.91
N LYS A 198 21.71 -6.63 -12.59
CA LYS A 198 21.29 -6.34 -11.20
C LYS A 198 19.78 -6.28 -11.16
N THR A 199 19.21 -7.09 -10.29
CA THR A 199 17.79 -7.11 -9.91
C THR A 199 17.45 -5.84 -9.11
N GLN A 200 17.60 -4.66 -9.70
CA GLN A 200 16.54 -3.69 -9.57
C GLN A 200 15.54 -4.11 -10.62
N GLN A 201 14.32 -4.41 -10.21
CA GLN A 201 13.24 -4.60 -11.14
C GLN A 201 12.99 -3.23 -11.79
N GLU A 202 13.83 -2.83 -12.75
CA GLU A 202 13.34 -2.03 -13.85
C GLU A 202 12.16 -2.85 -14.36
N TYR A 203 10.95 -2.35 -14.09
CA TYR A 203 9.78 -2.84 -14.78
C TYR A 203 10.05 -2.48 -16.24
N GLU A 204 10.68 -3.39 -16.99
CA GLU A 204 10.43 -3.45 -18.42
C GLU A 204 8.91 -3.40 -18.53
N PRO A 205 8.33 -2.39 -19.21
CA PRO A 205 6.90 -2.28 -19.32
C PRO A 205 6.42 -3.63 -19.82
N HIS A 206 5.46 -4.21 -19.07
CA HIS A 206 4.97 -5.56 -19.35
C HIS A 206 4.77 -5.69 -20.87
N PRO A 207 5.19 -6.78 -21.54
CA PRO A 207 5.26 -6.83 -23.01
C PRO A 207 3.92 -6.57 -23.72
N LEU A 208 2.82 -6.61 -22.97
CA LEU A 208 1.47 -6.31 -23.41
C LEU A 208 1.12 -4.80 -23.38
N VAL A 209 1.89 -3.96 -22.68
CA VAL A 209 1.69 -2.50 -22.67
C VAL A 209 1.83 -1.95 -24.08
N GLY A 210 0.87 -1.13 -24.49
CA GLY A 210 0.72 -0.58 -25.83
C GLY A 210 -0.05 -1.47 -26.80
N GLN A 211 -0.21 -2.77 -26.52
CA GLN A 211 -0.96 -3.69 -27.39
C GLN A 211 -2.46 -3.37 -27.36
N HIS A 212 -3.15 -3.69 -28.46
CA HIS A 212 -4.61 -3.62 -28.49
C HIS A 212 -5.20 -4.75 -27.63
N ILE A 213 -6.36 -4.53 -27.00
CA ILE A 213 -6.99 -5.56 -26.14
C ILE A 213 -7.21 -6.90 -26.85
N ASN A 214 -7.41 -6.89 -28.18
CA ASN A 214 -7.56 -8.10 -28.98
C ASN A 214 -6.30 -8.97 -29.06
N GLU A 215 -5.15 -8.48 -28.60
CA GLU A 215 -3.90 -9.24 -28.52
C GLU A 215 -3.74 -9.95 -27.15
N LEU A 216 -4.53 -9.56 -26.15
CA LEU A 216 -4.45 -10.13 -24.80
C LEU A 216 -4.82 -11.62 -24.75
N PRO A 217 -4.16 -12.44 -23.93
CA PRO A 217 -4.61 -13.81 -23.67
C PRO A 217 -5.97 -13.79 -22.98
N THR A 218 -6.91 -14.62 -23.42
CA THR A 218 -8.26 -14.70 -22.83
C THR A 218 -8.41 -15.92 -21.92
N PRO A 219 -9.20 -15.83 -20.83
CA PRO A 219 -9.94 -14.65 -20.39
C PRO A 219 -9.05 -13.58 -19.73
N ALA A 220 -9.31 -12.29 -19.98
CA ALA A 220 -8.54 -11.17 -19.41
C ALA A 220 -9.43 -10.18 -18.68
N PHE A 221 -9.16 -9.93 -17.39
CA PHE A 221 -9.85 -8.90 -16.61
C PHE A 221 -9.19 -7.54 -16.83
N MET A 222 -9.97 -6.59 -17.33
CA MET A 222 -9.52 -5.27 -17.73
C MET A 222 -10.28 -4.18 -16.97
N ILE A 223 -9.62 -3.05 -16.76
CA ILE A 223 -10.19 -1.84 -16.16
C ILE A 223 -9.97 -0.68 -17.13
N ASP A 224 -11.06 -0.07 -17.59
CA ASP A 224 -11.02 1.13 -18.41
C ASP A 224 -10.65 2.35 -17.55
N LEU A 225 -9.43 2.87 -17.73
CA LEU A 225 -8.89 3.97 -16.94
C LEU A 225 -9.48 5.33 -17.34
N ASP A 226 -10.03 5.47 -18.55
CA ASP A 226 -10.77 6.66 -18.95
C ASP A 226 -12.10 6.74 -18.18
N VAL A 227 -12.78 5.60 -18.02
CA VAL A 227 -13.97 5.48 -17.18
C VAL A 227 -13.65 5.69 -15.70
N VAL A 228 -12.59 5.06 -15.19
CA VAL A 228 -12.17 5.23 -13.79
C VAL A 228 -11.85 6.70 -13.50
N ASP A 229 -11.08 7.37 -14.36
CA ASP A 229 -10.79 8.80 -14.19
C ASP A 229 -12.05 9.66 -14.18
N HIS A 230 -13.00 9.40 -15.09
CA HIS A 230 -14.28 10.10 -15.13
C HIS A 230 -15.08 9.91 -13.83
N ASN A 231 -15.24 8.66 -13.39
CA ASN A 231 -16.00 8.34 -12.18
C ASN A 231 -15.33 8.89 -10.91
N ILE A 232 -14.00 8.80 -10.80
CA ILE A 232 -13.25 9.38 -9.68
C ILE A 232 -13.44 10.88 -9.62
N ASN A 233 -13.38 11.58 -10.76
CA ASN A 233 -13.60 13.02 -10.79
C ASN A 233 -15.02 13.40 -10.31
N LEU A 234 -16.04 12.63 -10.70
CA LEU A 234 -17.41 12.79 -10.21
C LEU A 234 -17.48 12.59 -8.69
N MET A 235 -16.98 11.46 -8.19
CA MET A 235 -17.02 11.14 -6.76
C MET A 235 -16.24 12.17 -5.94
N ARG A 236 -15.05 12.55 -6.39
CA ARG A 236 -14.23 13.58 -5.76
C ARG A 236 -14.97 14.91 -5.67
N SER A 237 -15.60 15.36 -6.75
CA SER A 237 -16.34 16.62 -6.76
C SER A 237 -17.51 16.63 -5.78
N ARG A 238 -18.19 15.47 -5.60
CA ARG A 238 -19.35 15.34 -4.72
C ARG A 238 -18.98 15.14 -3.25
N ILE A 239 -18.02 14.25 -2.99
CA ILE A 239 -17.61 13.88 -1.63
C ILE A 239 -16.73 14.99 -1.04
N LEU A 240 -15.63 15.35 -1.71
CA LEU A 240 -14.74 16.39 -1.22
C LEU A 240 -15.38 17.77 -1.28
N GLY A 241 -16.28 18.01 -2.24
CA GLY A 241 -17.05 19.26 -2.33
C GLY A 241 -17.98 19.50 -1.13
N LYS A 242 -18.32 18.44 -0.37
CA LYS A 242 -19.06 18.51 0.90
C LYS A 242 -18.13 18.49 2.13
N GLY A 243 -16.81 18.51 1.92
CA GLY A 243 -15.82 18.48 3.00
C GLY A 243 -15.61 17.12 3.66
N MET A 244 -16.08 16.04 3.03
CA MET A 244 -15.93 14.67 3.54
C MET A 244 -14.66 14.01 3.00
N GLU A 245 -14.09 13.06 3.75
CA GLU A 245 -13.03 12.18 3.27
C GLU A 245 -13.61 11.08 2.37
N TRP A 246 -12.82 10.59 1.41
CA TRP A 246 -13.16 9.44 0.59
C TRP A 246 -12.11 8.35 0.74
N ARG A 247 -12.51 7.18 1.24
CA ARG A 247 -11.63 6.03 1.39
C ARG A 247 -12.11 4.88 0.54
N ALA A 248 -11.39 4.56 -0.52
CA ALA A 248 -11.84 3.62 -1.53
C ALA A 248 -11.60 2.16 -1.09
N PRO A 249 -12.63 1.30 -1.00
CA PRO A 249 -12.44 -0.13 -0.78
C PRO A 249 -11.75 -0.83 -1.94
N ALA A 250 -10.77 -1.67 -1.61
CA ALA A 250 -10.07 -2.49 -2.59
C ALA A 250 -10.55 -3.94 -2.66
N LYS A 251 -11.57 -4.33 -1.86
CA LYS A 251 -12.08 -5.71 -1.77
C LYS A 251 -12.42 -6.33 -3.13
N GLY A 252 -12.86 -5.51 -4.08
CA GLY A 252 -13.31 -6.00 -5.38
C GLY A 252 -12.22 -6.20 -6.42
N HIS A 253 -11.19 -5.34 -6.42
CA HIS A 253 -10.08 -5.47 -7.36
C HIS A 253 -8.84 -6.14 -6.76
N LYS A 254 -8.68 -6.12 -5.43
CA LYS A 254 -7.55 -6.71 -4.69
C LYS A 254 -6.20 -6.38 -5.32
N CYS A 255 -6.02 -5.15 -5.78
CA CYS A 255 -4.85 -4.71 -6.55
C CYS A 255 -4.26 -3.44 -5.91
N PRO A 256 -3.09 -3.54 -5.25
CA PRO A 256 -2.45 -2.39 -4.59
C PRO A 256 -2.11 -1.25 -5.54
N GLU A 257 -1.68 -1.54 -6.77
CA GLU A 257 -1.34 -0.53 -7.77
C GLU A 257 -2.58 0.27 -8.21
N LEU A 258 -3.73 -0.39 -8.39
CA LEU A 258 -4.99 0.30 -8.66
C LEU A 258 -5.44 1.14 -7.45
N ALA A 259 -5.23 0.67 -6.21
CA ALA A 259 -5.50 1.50 -5.03
C ALA A 259 -4.60 2.74 -4.97
N LYS A 260 -3.28 2.60 -5.25
CA LYS A 260 -2.37 3.76 -5.38
C LYS A 260 -2.84 4.72 -6.46
N TYR A 261 -3.27 4.19 -7.60
CA TYR A 261 -3.80 4.99 -8.70
C TYR A 261 -5.02 5.81 -8.24
N MET A 262 -5.96 5.20 -7.51
CA MET A 262 -7.12 5.91 -6.95
C MET A 262 -6.73 6.96 -5.90
N ILE A 263 -5.76 6.65 -5.03
CA ILE A 263 -5.25 7.59 -4.02
C ILE A 263 -4.62 8.81 -4.68
N GLN A 264 -3.77 8.61 -5.69
CA GLN A 264 -3.15 9.70 -6.46
C GLN A 264 -4.18 10.60 -7.15
N LYS A 265 -5.39 10.09 -7.42
CA LYS A 265 -6.47 10.84 -8.08
C LYS A 265 -7.44 11.49 -7.10
N GLY A 266 -7.39 11.17 -5.81
CA GLY A 266 -8.11 11.90 -4.76
C GLY A 266 -8.73 11.07 -3.64
N ALA A 267 -8.55 9.74 -3.60
CA ALA A 267 -8.91 8.97 -2.40
C ALA A 267 -7.90 9.25 -1.27
N ASN A 268 -8.39 9.42 -0.05
CA ASN A 268 -7.56 9.66 1.15
C ASN A 268 -6.75 8.42 1.55
N GLY A 269 -7.30 7.23 1.32
CA GLY A 269 -6.66 5.95 1.63
C GLY A 269 -7.50 4.77 1.14
N VAL A 270 -7.22 3.59 1.67
CA VAL A 270 -7.87 2.34 1.25
C VAL A 270 -8.70 1.72 2.38
N VAL A 271 -9.85 1.13 2.04
CA VAL A 271 -10.59 0.20 2.91
C VAL A 271 -10.27 -1.23 2.52
N LEU A 272 -9.88 -2.05 3.50
CA LEU A 272 -9.57 -3.47 3.35
C LEU A 272 -10.40 -4.29 4.34
N LEU A 273 -10.66 -5.56 4.02
CA LEU A 273 -11.57 -6.41 4.81
C LEU A 273 -10.88 -7.57 5.50
N THR A 274 -9.62 -7.86 5.15
CA THR A 274 -8.81 -8.88 5.80
C THR A 274 -7.46 -8.31 6.19
N LEU A 275 -6.88 -8.81 7.29
CA LEU A 275 -5.56 -8.40 7.73
C LEU A 275 -4.48 -8.76 6.70
N ALA A 276 -4.60 -9.92 6.05
CA ALA A 276 -3.68 -10.35 5.01
C ALA A 276 -3.65 -9.37 3.81
N GLU A 277 -4.81 -8.82 3.40
CA GLU A 277 -4.84 -7.74 2.41
C GLU A 277 -4.16 -6.48 2.95
N ALA A 278 -4.42 -6.09 4.21
CA ALA A 278 -3.80 -4.91 4.81
C ALA A 278 -2.27 -5.00 4.83
N GLU A 279 -1.71 -6.16 5.21
CA GLU A 279 -0.28 -6.43 5.16
C GLU A 279 0.26 -6.37 3.73
N ALA A 280 -0.43 -6.99 2.77
CA ALA A 280 0.01 -7.01 1.37
C ALA A 280 -0.02 -5.61 0.72
N PHE A 281 -1.04 -4.81 1.03
CA PHE A 281 -1.14 -3.43 0.55
C PHE A 281 -0.11 -2.51 1.21
N ALA A 282 0.16 -2.70 2.51
CA ALA A 282 1.23 -1.99 3.21
C ALA A 282 2.62 -2.34 2.66
N ALA A 283 2.89 -3.62 2.40
CA ALA A 283 4.13 -4.07 1.75
C ALA A 283 4.29 -3.51 0.33
N ALA A 284 3.17 -3.31 -0.37
CA ALA A 284 3.17 -2.59 -1.64
C ALA A 284 3.36 -1.08 -1.48
N GLY A 285 3.39 -0.52 -0.26
CA GLY A 285 3.65 0.90 0.00
C GLY A 285 2.41 1.77 0.18
N ILE A 286 1.23 1.19 0.42
CA ILE A 286 0.04 1.95 0.85
C ILE A 286 0.22 2.34 2.33
N GLN A 287 -0.04 3.60 2.66
CA GLN A 287 0.32 4.19 3.96
C GLN A 287 -0.87 4.62 4.83
N ASP A 288 -2.08 4.74 4.27
CA ASP A 288 -3.31 5.05 5.03
C ASP A 288 -4.34 3.95 4.81
N ILE A 289 -4.48 3.06 5.80
CA ILE A 289 -5.28 1.84 5.74
C ILE A 289 -6.38 1.88 6.79
N TYR A 290 -7.61 1.56 6.37
CA TYR A 290 -8.69 1.17 7.26
C TYR A 290 -9.05 -0.29 7.05
N LEU A 291 -8.81 -1.13 8.07
CA LEU A 291 -9.34 -2.48 8.14
C LEU A 291 -10.79 -2.41 8.66
N ALA A 292 -11.74 -2.33 7.74
CA ALA A 292 -13.17 -2.22 8.04
C ALA A 292 -13.80 -3.60 8.34
N ASN A 293 -13.15 -4.32 9.25
CA ASN A 293 -13.58 -5.62 9.74
C ASN A 293 -12.91 -5.91 11.09
N ILE A 294 -13.47 -6.85 11.83
CA ILE A 294 -12.94 -7.31 13.13
C ILE A 294 -12.00 -8.49 12.89
N VAL A 295 -10.80 -8.47 13.50
CA VAL A 295 -9.88 -9.63 13.50
C VAL A 295 -10.16 -10.51 14.72
N GLY A 296 -10.06 -11.83 14.57
CA GLY A 296 -10.65 -12.74 15.57
C GLY A 296 -9.65 -13.41 16.50
N SER A 297 -8.39 -13.54 16.10
CA SER A 297 -7.40 -14.33 16.82
C SER A 297 -6.29 -13.49 17.45
N LYS A 298 -5.68 -14.02 18.52
CA LYS A 298 -4.50 -13.41 19.16
C LYS A 298 -3.36 -13.18 18.17
N GLU A 299 -3.10 -14.14 17.28
CA GLU A 299 -2.09 -14.02 16.23
C GLU A 299 -2.38 -12.84 15.29
N GLU A 300 -3.64 -12.67 14.87
CA GLU A 300 -4.03 -11.54 14.02
C GLU A 300 -3.93 -10.20 14.76
N LEU A 301 -4.22 -10.16 16.07
CA LEU A 301 -4.02 -8.95 16.88
C LEU A 301 -2.53 -8.57 16.97
N GLU A 302 -1.64 -9.55 17.16
CA GLU A 302 -0.19 -9.35 17.13
C GLU A 302 0.25 -8.78 15.78
N ARG A 303 -0.19 -9.40 14.68
CA ARG A 303 0.11 -8.96 13.31
C ARG A 303 -0.46 -7.58 12.99
N LEU A 304 -1.69 -7.28 13.40
CA LEU A 304 -2.32 -5.95 13.27
C LEU A 304 -1.51 -4.89 14.01
N SER A 305 -1.05 -5.22 15.22
CA SER A 305 -0.28 -4.31 16.06
C SER A 305 1.10 -4.02 15.46
N LEU A 306 1.76 -5.03 14.87
CA LEU A 306 3.01 -4.84 14.13
C LEU A 306 2.82 -4.12 12.80
N LEU A 307 1.67 -4.27 12.14
CA LEU A 307 1.34 -3.53 10.92
C LEU A 307 1.32 -2.02 11.15
N ALA A 308 0.91 -1.56 12.35
CA ALA A 308 0.90 -0.14 12.72
C ALA A 308 2.29 0.52 12.60
N LYS A 309 3.37 -0.25 12.80
CA LYS A 309 4.76 0.23 12.65
C LYS A 309 5.17 0.44 11.18
N ARG A 310 4.42 -0.10 10.23
CA ARG A 310 4.77 -0.14 8.79
C ARG A 310 3.99 0.86 7.94
N VAL A 311 2.98 1.50 8.51
CA VAL A 311 2.11 2.44 7.80
C VAL A 311 1.96 3.74 8.57
N LYS A 312 1.78 4.85 7.86
CA LYS A 312 1.57 6.16 8.49
C LYS A 312 0.28 6.25 9.30
N ARG A 313 -0.76 5.53 8.89
CA ARG A 313 -2.07 5.55 9.53
C ARG A 313 -2.78 4.21 9.38
N LEU A 314 -3.18 3.64 10.52
CA LEU A 314 -3.93 2.39 10.59
C LEU A 314 -5.21 2.60 11.40
N ARG A 315 -6.35 2.24 10.80
CA ARG A 315 -7.65 2.14 11.47
C ARG A 315 -8.12 0.69 11.52
N VAL A 316 -8.84 0.32 12.58
CA VAL A 316 -9.52 -0.98 12.69
C VAL A 316 -10.94 -0.81 13.24
N ALA A 317 -11.87 -1.64 12.77
CA ALA A 317 -13.23 -1.71 13.31
C ALA A 317 -13.27 -2.58 14.57
N VAL A 318 -14.04 -2.17 15.57
CA VAL A 318 -14.23 -2.91 16.83
C VAL A 318 -15.71 -2.96 17.20
N ASP A 319 -16.18 -4.08 17.73
CA ASP A 319 -17.58 -4.22 18.18
C ASP A 319 -17.71 -5.03 19.49
N ASN A 320 -16.60 -5.22 20.22
CA ASN A 320 -16.60 -6.03 21.44
C ASN A 320 -15.58 -5.49 22.47
N GLU A 321 -15.93 -5.60 23.76
CA GLU A 321 -15.10 -5.12 24.87
C GLU A 321 -13.86 -5.99 25.09
N GLU A 322 -13.99 -7.31 24.96
CA GLU A 322 -12.90 -8.29 25.06
C GLU A 322 -11.86 -8.06 23.97
N TYR A 323 -12.31 -7.82 22.73
CA TYR A 323 -11.43 -7.46 21.62
C TYR A 323 -10.52 -6.27 21.95
N LEU A 324 -11.08 -5.21 22.54
CA LEU A 324 -10.30 -4.02 22.93
C LEU A 324 -9.28 -4.34 24.02
N GLN A 325 -9.64 -5.19 24.99
CA GLN A 325 -8.70 -5.61 26.03
C GLN A 325 -7.57 -6.46 25.46
N ASP A 326 -7.89 -7.40 24.58
CA ASP A 326 -6.91 -8.27 23.94
C ASP A 326 -5.94 -7.47 23.06
N LEU A 327 -6.46 -6.50 22.29
CA LEU A 327 -5.62 -5.59 21.51
C LEU A 327 -4.72 -4.75 22.42
N ALA A 328 -5.23 -4.25 23.56
CA ALA A 328 -4.44 -3.49 24.52
C ALA A 328 -3.32 -4.34 25.14
N ALA A 329 -3.61 -5.59 25.49
CA ALA A 329 -2.63 -6.53 26.03
C ALA A 329 -1.50 -6.82 25.02
N VAL A 330 -1.85 -7.03 23.75
CA VAL A 330 -0.87 -7.23 22.67
C VAL A 330 -0.01 -5.97 22.46
N ILE A 331 -0.61 -4.79 22.43
CA ILE A 331 0.13 -3.53 22.28
C ILE A 331 1.14 -3.31 23.41
N GLN A 332 0.76 -3.65 24.65
CA GLN A 332 1.66 -3.59 25.79
C GLN A 332 2.77 -4.64 25.68
N GLN A 333 2.42 -5.88 25.34
CA GLN A 333 3.38 -6.99 25.18
C GLN A 333 4.46 -6.68 24.14
N TRP A 334 4.10 -6.02 23.04
CA TRP A 334 5.00 -5.70 21.92
C TRP A 334 5.51 -4.26 21.91
N GLU A 335 5.26 -3.52 23.00
CA GLU A 335 5.67 -2.12 23.21
C GLU A 335 5.35 -1.23 21.99
N ILE A 336 4.13 -1.37 21.47
CA ILE A 336 3.69 -0.61 20.30
C ILE A 336 3.35 0.82 20.72
N THR A 337 4.10 1.78 20.19
CA THR A 337 3.89 3.21 20.44
C THR A 337 3.22 3.94 19.27
N THR A 338 3.17 3.31 18.10
CA THR A 338 2.51 3.84 16.90
C THR A 338 0.98 3.79 17.03
N PRO A 339 0.25 4.87 16.72
CA PRO A 339 -1.21 4.91 16.88
C PRO A 339 -1.97 3.89 16.02
N ILE A 340 -2.93 3.21 16.63
CA ILE A 340 -3.98 2.42 15.99
C ILE A 340 -5.31 3.09 16.31
N GLU A 341 -5.92 3.67 15.28
CA GLU A 341 -7.21 4.36 15.40
C GLU A 341 -8.35 3.33 15.41
N VAL A 342 -9.15 3.30 16.48
CA VAL A 342 -10.31 2.40 16.57
C VAL A 342 -11.61 3.12 16.18
N LEU A 343 -12.39 2.46 15.32
CA LEU A 343 -13.75 2.85 14.96
C LEU A 343 -14.74 1.81 15.50
N ILE A 344 -15.70 2.23 16.31
CA ILE A 344 -16.72 1.31 16.82
C ILE A 344 -17.75 1.03 15.72
N GLU A 345 -17.91 -0.22 15.31
CA GLU A 345 -18.92 -0.62 14.32
C GLU A 345 -20.30 -0.71 14.97
N LEU A 346 -21.29 -0.01 14.42
CA LEU A 346 -22.68 -0.09 14.86
C LEU A 346 -23.52 -0.96 13.93
N ASN A 347 -24.44 -1.74 14.51
CA ASN A 347 -25.51 -2.35 13.73
C ASN A 347 -26.55 -1.29 13.34
N ILE A 348 -26.42 -0.79 12.12
CA ILE A 348 -27.27 0.24 11.52
C ILE A 348 -28.42 -0.37 10.68
N ASN A 349 -29.05 -1.43 11.19
CA ASN A 349 -30.06 -2.27 10.52
C ASN A 349 -29.57 -3.21 9.41
N HIS A 350 -28.25 -3.30 9.19
CA HIS A 350 -27.69 -4.31 8.28
C HIS A 350 -27.72 -5.71 8.90
N ASN A 351 -27.74 -5.83 10.24
CA ASN A 351 -27.82 -7.09 10.98
C ASN A 351 -26.72 -8.09 10.59
N ARG A 352 -25.48 -7.60 10.46
CA ARG A 352 -24.28 -8.42 10.14
C ARG A 352 -23.29 -8.45 11.31
N CYS A 353 -22.67 -7.31 11.58
CA CYS A 353 -21.75 -7.07 12.70
C CYS A 353 -22.18 -5.77 13.39
N GLY A 354 -21.46 -5.39 14.45
CA GLY A 354 -21.61 -4.11 15.10
C GLY A 354 -22.59 -4.11 16.27
N VAL A 355 -22.38 -3.14 17.16
CA VAL A 355 -23.07 -3.03 18.43
C VAL A 355 -24.32 -2.16 18.37
N THR A 356 -25.13 -2.26 19.41
CA THR A 356 -26.22 -1.31 19.68
C THR A 356 -25.67 0.05 20.14
N ILE A 357 -26.52 1.09 20.13
CA ILE A 357 -26.12 2.43 20.57
C ILE A 357 -25.61 2.46 22.02
N PRO A 358 -26.29 1.85 23.03
CA PRO A 358 -25.77 1.85 24.41
C PRO A 358 -24.42 1.16 24.55
N GLU A 359 -24.21 0.06 23.84
CA GLU A 359 -22.93 -0.66 23.80
C GLU A 359 -21.84 0.19 23.14
N ALA A 360 -22.15 0.94 22.08
CA ALA A 360 -21.19 1.86 21.45
C ALA A 360 -20.71 2.95 22.42
N VAL A 361 -21.60 3.49 23.26
CA VAL A 361 -21.22 4.45 24.32
C VAL A 361 -20.29 3.79 25.33
N LYS A 362 -20.58 2.55 25.74
CA LYS A 362 -19.74 1.78 26.67
C LYS A 362 -18.35 1.50 26.08
N LEU A 363 -18.29 1.03 24.84
CA LEU A 363 -17.04 0.78 24.12
C LEU A 363 -16.22 2.06 23.91
N ALA A 364 -16.86 3.19 23.63
CA ALA A 364 -16.16 4.46 23.48
C ALA A 364 -15.48 4.89 24.80
N ARG A 365 -16.17 4.71 25.94
CA ARG A 365 -15.60 4.94 27.27
C ARG A 365 -14.40 4.03 27.52
N GLN A 366 -14.56 2.73 27.27
CA GLN A 366 -13.48 1.76 27.45
C GLN A 366 -12.27 2.07 26.56
N ALA A 367 -12.48 2.40 25.28
CA ALA A 367 -11.41 2.78 24.36
C ALA A 367 -10.66 4.03 24.86
N LYS A 368 -11.37 5.03 25.42
CA LYS A 368 -10.74 6.21 26.03
C LYS A 368 -9.96 5.88 27.30
N GLU A 369 -10.45 4.97 28.14
CA GLU A 369 -9.72 4.49 29.32
C GLU A 369 -8.41 3.79 28.90
N ILE A 370 -8.49 2.88 27.93
CA ILE A 370 -7.33 2.17 27.36
C ILE A 370 -6.34 3.13 26.67
N GLU A 371 -6.83 4.18 26.02
CA GLU A 371 -5.97 5.20 25.41
C GLU A 371 -5.07 5.87 26.46
N THR A 372 -5.55 6.09 27.69
CA THR A 372 -4.74 6.71 28.76
C THR A 372 -3.56 5.83 29.21
N THR A 373 -3.70 4.51 29.10
CA THR A 373 -2.67 3.56 29.55
C THR A 373 -1.75 3.16 28.41
N THR A 374 -2.30 2.85 27.23
CA THR A 374 -1.53 2.36 26.07
C THR A 374 -0.90 3.48 25.26
N LYS A 375 -1.53 4.67 25.17
CA LYS A 375 -1.20 5.78 24.25
C LYS A 375 -1.17 5.43 22.76
N ALA A 376 -1.37 4.16 22.39
CA ALA A 376 -1.37 3.68 21.01
C ALA A 376 -2.78 3.35 20.51
N ILE A 377 -3.70 2.84 21.34
CA ILE A 377 -5.11 2.67 20.93
C ILE A 377 -5.80 4.02 21.04
N ILE A 378 -6.17 4.62 19.90
CA ILE A 378 -6.80 5.93 19.85
C ILE A 378 -8.26 5.78 19.45
N PHE A 379 -9.18 6.22 20.30
CA PHE A 379 -10.58 6.31 19.88
C PHE A 379 -10.73 7.38 18.80
N ALA A 380 -11.07 6.95 17.57
CA ALA A 380 -11.18 7.84 16.43
C ALA A 380 -12.62 8.15 16.05
N GLY A 381 -13.56 7.24 16.33
CA GLY A 381 -14.97 7.47 16.10
C GLY A 381 -15.79 6.20 15.90
N ILE A 382 -16.77 6.28 15.00
CA ILE A 382 -17.75 5.22 14.75
C ILE A 382 -17.85 4.90 13.25
N THR A 383 -18.33 3.70 12.94
CA THR A 383 -18.49 3.21 11.57
C THR A 383 -19.78 2.42 11.43
N GLY A 384 -20.35 2.41 10.23
CA GLY A 384 -21.49 1.57 9.88
C GLY A 384 -21.54 1.41 8.36
N TYR A 385 -21.86 0.21 7.88
CA TYR A 385 -21.89 -0.08 6.43
C TYR A 385 -23.25 -0.57 5.96
N GLU A 386 -23.88 0.16 5.05
CA GLU A 386 -25.24 -0.07 4.53
C GLU A 386 -25.28 -1.16 3.44
N GLY A 387 -24.69 -2.33 3.72
CA GLY A 387 -24.63 -3.45 2.77
C GLY A 387 -25.98 -4.07 2.39
N HIS A 388 -27.06 -3.71 3.08
CA HIS A 388 -28.44 -4.13 2.80
C HIS A 388 -29.13 -3.28 1.70
N THR A 389 -28.59 -2.10 1.38
CA THR A 389 -29.15 -1.18 0.38
C THR A 389 -29.08 -1.58 -1.11
N PRO A 390 -28.15 -2.46 -1.58
CA PRO A 390 -28.02 -2.74 -3.01
C PRO A 390 -29.25 -3.34 -3.70
N ILE A 391 -30.16 -3.94 -2.94
CA ILE A 391 -31.35 -4.65 -3.46
C ILE A 391 -32.65 -3.86 -3.28
N LEU A 392 -32.59 -2.67 -2.69
CA LEU A 392 -33.75 -1.82 -2.42
C LEU A 392 -34.10 -0.95 -3.64
N SER A 393 -35.37 -0.57 -3.76
CA SER A 393 -35.77 0.49 -4.69
C SER A 393 -35.12 1.83 -4.30
N PRO A 394 -35.03 2.81 -5.21
CA PRO A 394 -34.46 4.14 -4.90
C PRO A 394 -35.06 4.80 -3.66
N GLU A 395 -36.38 4.73 -3.52
CA GLU A 395 -37.13 5.35 -2.42
C GLU A 395 -36.85 4.65 -1.09
N GLU A 396 -36.89 3.31 -1.08
CA GLU A 396 -36.54 2.50 0.10
C GLU A 396 -35.08 2.70 0.49
N LYS A 397 -34.17 2.79 -0.48
CA LYS A 397 -32.75 3.04 -0.24
C LYS A 397 -32.51 4.39 0.43
N THR A 398 -33.18 5.44 -0.03
CA THR A 398 -33.11 6.77 0.59
C THR A 398 -33.60 6.68 2.03
N LEU A 399 -34.72 6.00 2.26
CA LEU A 399 -35.32 5.84 3.59
C LEU A 399 -34.41 5.04 4.54
N GLU A 400 -33.86 3.90 4.09
CA GLU A 400 -32.97 3.07 4.91
C GLU A 400 -31.63 3.77 5.18
N THR A 401 -31.07 4.50 4.21
CA THR A 401 -29.86 5.31 4.44
C THR A 401 -30.09 6.36 5.52
N LYS A 402 -31.24 7.06 5.48
CA LYS A 402 -31.64 8.01 6.52
C LYS A 402 -31.75 7.36 7.89
N LYS A 403 -32.37 6.18 7.99
CA LYS A 403 -32.47 5.44 9.25
C LYS A 403 -31.10 5.04 9.78
N ALA A 404 -30.25 4.46 8.94
CA ALA A 404 -28.89 4.08 9.27
C ALA A 404 -28.07 5.28 9.79
N HIS A 405 -28.11 6.38 9.08
CA HIS A 405 -27.41 7.61 9.46
C HIS A 405 -27.99 8.24 10.74
N GLY A 406 -29.30 8.14 10.96
CA GLY A 406 -29.95 8.54 12.21
C GLY A 406 -29.44 7.75 13.43
N ILE A 407 -29.16 6.45 13.26
CA ILE A 407 -28.54 5.61 14.30
C ILE A 407 -27.13 6.11 14.61
N LEU A 408 -26.31 6.37 13.58
CA LEU A 408 -24.96 6.91 13.73
C LEU A 408 -24.96 8.30 14.39
N ALA A 409 -25.88 9.19 13.99
CA ALA A 409 -26.04 10.53 14.57
C ALA A 409 -26.43 10.48 16.05
N LYS A 410 -27.35 9.58 16.40
CA LYS A 410 -27.75 9.37 17.79
C LYS A 410 -26.59 8.81 18.63
N ALA A 411 -25.86 7.83 18.10
CA ALA A 411 -24.69 7.27 18.79
C ALA A 411 -23.60 8.33 18.99
N LYS A 412 -23.25 9.08 17.94
CA LYS A 412 -22.32 10.22 18.01
C LYS A 412 -22.73 11.19 19.11
N THR A 413 -23.99 11.61 19.12
CA THR A 413 -24.51 12.57 20.11
C THR A 413 -24.36 12.05 21.54
N LEU A 414 -24.72 10.79 21.80
CA LEU A 414 -24.64 10.20 23.14
C LEU A 414 -23.19 9.99 23.60
N ILE A 415 -22.29 9.61 22.69
CA ILE A 415 -20.84 9.51 22.99
C ILE A 415 -20.27 10.90 23.31
N GLU A 416 -20.63 11.93 22.55
CA GLU A 416 -20.15 13.30 22.76
C GLU A 416 -20.71 13.93 24.05
N GLN A 417 -21.90 13.52 24.51
CA GLN A 417 -22.45 13.91 25.81
C GLN A 417 -21.64 13.39 27.00
N GLU A 418 -20.89 12.29 26.83
CA GLU A 418 -19.92 11.78 27.81
C GLU A 418 -18.57 12.53 27.75
N GLY A 419 -18.47 13.59 26.93
CA GLY A 419 -17.24 14.35 26.73
C GLY A 419 -16.23 13.68 25.80
N ILE A 420 -16.63 12.62 25.08
CA ILE A 420 -15.76 11.87 24.17
C ILE A 420 -16.00 12.35 22.73
N LYS A 421 -14.97 12.97 22.12
CA LYS A 421 -15.09 13.51 20.76
C LYS A 421 -15.11 12.38 19.71
N VAL A 422 -16.17 12.33 18.90
CA VAL A 422 -16.26 11.43 17.73
C VAL A 422 -15.76 12.18 16.51
N LYS A 423 -14.49 11.97 16.14
CA LYS A 423 -13.85 12.69 15.03
C LYS A 423 -14.29 12.14 13.67
N ILE A 424 -14.50 10.84 13.58
CA ILE A 424 -14.84 10.14 12.34
C ILE A 424 -16.19 9.45 12.48
N VAL A 425 -17.03 9.63 11.46
CA VAL A 425 -18.21 8.81 11.19
C VAL A 425 -18.04 8.29 9.76
N SER A 426 -17.62 7.03 9.63
CA SER A 426 -17.33 6.40 8.34
C SER A 426 -18.50 5.52 7.90
N ALA A 427 -19.07 5.78 6.73
CA ALA A 427 -20.20 5.02 6.19
C ALA A 427 -20.32 5.15 4.67
N GLY A 428 -21.42 4.69 4.08
CA GLY A 428 -21.78 4.97 2.69
C GLY A 428 -21.01 4.12 1.68
N GLY A 429 -21.65 3.05 1.20
CA GLY A 429 -21.15 2.26 0.08
C GLY A 429 -21.55 2.87 -1.28
N SER A 430 -20.98 2.36 -2.37
CA SER A 430 -21.32 2.84 -3.73
C SER A 430 -22.81 2.76 -4.06
N CYS A 431 -23.56 1.89 -3.38
CA CYS A 431 -24.98 1.71 -3.63
C CYS A 431 -25.85 2.85 -3.13
N ASN A 432 -25.42 3.60 -2.12
CA ASN A 432 -26.17 4.64 -1.45
C ASN A 432 -25.36 5.91 -1.16
N TYR A 433 -24.11 6.01 -1.65
CA TYR A 433 -23.25 7.15 -1.32
C TYR A 433 -23.84 8.51 -1.70
N ILE A 434 -24.67 8.58 -2.76
CA ILE A 434 -25.37 9.81 -3.14
C ILE A 434 -26.28 10.30 -2.01
N ASP A 435 -27.09 9.40 -1.46
CA ASP A 435 -27.96 9.69 -0.31
C ASP A 435 -27.12 10.00 0.93
N SER A 436 -25.99 9.29 1.10
CA SER A 436 -25.11 9.47 2.25
C SER A 436 -24.49 10.87 2.35
N LEU A 437 -24.38 11.60 1.24
CA LEU A 437 -23.81 12.96 1.21
C LEU A 437 -24.73 14.04 1.79
N GLU A 438 -26.02 13.74 2.00
CA GLU A 438 -27.01 14.76 2.40
C GLU A 438 -27.29 14.80 3.92
N GLU A 439 -26.89 13.78 4.68
CA GLU A 439 -27.33 13.60 6.07
C GLU A 439 -26.41 14.25 7.14
N GLY A 440 -25.36 14.98 6.72
CA GLY A 440 -24.51 15.85 7.55
C GLY A 440 -23.67 15.20 8.66
N VAL A 441 -24.02 14.00 9.13
CA VAL A 441 -23.32 13.27 10.20
C VAL A 441 -22.06 12.56 9.70
N ILE A 442 -22.05 12.16 8.43
CA ILE A 442 -20.95 11.39 7.83
C ILE A 442 -19.75 12.28 7.56
N THR A 443 -18.57 11.81 7.93
CA THR A 443 -17.30 12.52 7.69
C THR A 443 -16.41 11.79 6.68
N GLU A 444 -16.64 10.49 6.46
CA GLU A 444 -15.86 9.66 5.52
C GLU A 444 -16.78 8.71 4.75
N ILE A 445 -16.59 8.64 3.43
CA ILE A 445 -17.34 7.76 2.52
C ILE A 445 -16.52 6.53 2.11
N GLN A 446 -17.12 5.34 2.20
CA GLN A 446 -16.53 4.02 1.87
C GLN A 446 -16.95 3.47 0.50
N ALA A 447 -17.23 4.33 -0.48
CA ALA A 447 -17.67 3.92 -1.81
C ALA A 447 -16.47 3.60 -2.74
N GLY A 448 -16.38 2.37 -3.26
CA GLY A 448 -15.27 1.93 -4.13
C GLY A 448 -15.72 1.49 -5.51
N GLY A 449 -16.69 0.59 -5.55
CA GLY A 449 -17.24 0.07 -6.79
C GLY A 449 -17.81 1.13 -7.74
N GLY A 450 -18.27 2.28 -7.23
CA GLY A 450 -18.73 3.40 -8.06
C GLY A 450 -17.60 4.06 -8.88
N ALA A 451 -16.35 3.95 -8.42
CA ALA A 451 -15.20 4.47 -9.16
C ALA A 451 -14.85 3.57 -10.36
N ILE A 452 -15.02 2.25 -10.24
CA ILE A 452 -14.76 1.30 -11.32
C ILE A 452 -15.99 1.14 -12.23
N GLY A 453 -17.15 0.83 -11.64
CA GLY A 453 -18.42 0.65 -12.32
C GLY A 453 -18.58 -0.72 -12.99
N ASP A 454 -19.75 -1.33 -12.77
CA ASP A 454 -20.22 -2.58 -13.39
C ASP A 454 -21.75 -2.54 -13.55
N LEU A 455 -22.36 -3.63 -14.01
CA LEU A 455 -23.82 -3.69 -14.22
C LEU A 455 -24.62 -3.51 -12.93
N LEU A 456 -24.14 -4.01 -11.80
CA LEU A 456 -24.83 -3.86 -10.51
C LEU A 456 -24.82 -2.39 -10.09
N TYR A 457 -23.67 -1.74 -10.07
CA TYR A 457 -23.59 -0.34 -9.66
C TYR A 457 -24.26 0.59 -10.67
N TYR A 458 -24.16 0.31 -11.96
CA TYR A 458 -24.80 1.13 -12.98
C TYR A 458 -26.33 1.06 -12.89
N ASN A 459 -26.89 -0.15 -12.77
CA ASN A 459 -28.35 -0.35 -12.83
C ASN A 459 -29.03 -0.37 -11.46
N LYS A 460 -28.53 -1.15 -10.49
CA LYS A 460 -29.18 -1.35 -9.18
C LYS A 460 -28.79 -0.28 -8.16
N ALA A 461 -27.57 0.24 -8.26
CA ALA A 461 -27.20 1.42 -7.48
C ALA A 461 -27.68 2.74 -8.10
N HIS A 462 -28.30 2.71 -9.29
CA HIS A 462 -28.79 3.89 -10.01
C HIS A 462 -27.70 4.92 -10.33
N LEU A 463 -26.42 4.53 -10.34
CA LEU A 463 -25.33 5.47 -10.58
C LEU A 463 -25.30 6.01 -12.01
N LYS A 464 -25.97 5.34 -12.96
CA LYS A 464 -26.20 5.85 -14.31
C LYS A 464 -26.92 7.21 -14.32
N ASP A 465 -27.89 7.40 -13.41
CA ASP A 465 -28.67 8.63 -13.28
C ASP A 465 -27.83 9.75 -12.67
N HIS A 466 -26.67 9.40 -12.12
CA HIS A 466 -25.67 10.30 -11.57
C HIS A 466 -24.38 10.35 -12.41
N GLY A 467 -24.45 9.92 -13.67
CA GLY A 467 -23.38 10.09 -14.66
C GLY A 467 -22.19 9.13 -14.55
N HIS A 468 -22.26 8.10 -13.70
CA HIS A 468 -21.23 7.07 -13.67
C HIS A 468 -21.26 6.20 -14.92
N LYS A 469 -20.10 5.64 -15.25
CA LYS A 469 -19.90 4.70 -16.36
C LYS A 469 -19.37 3.35 -15.85
N MET A 470 -19.44 2.33 -16.69
CA MET A 470 -18.99 0.97 -16.40
C MET A 470 -17.57 0.74 -16.94
N GLY A 471 -16.60 0.56 -16.06
CA GLY A 471 -15.18 0.43 -16.41
C GLY A 471 -14.59 -0.94 -16.13
N ALA A 472 -15.25 -1.80 -15.35
CA ALA A 472 -14.86 -3.20 -15.23
C ALA A 472 -15.23 -3.95 -16.51
N LEU A 473 -14.27 -4.69 -17.08
CA LEU A 473 -14.44 -5.40 -18.36
C LEU A 473 -13.75 -6.76 -18.31
N ILE A 474 -14.26 -7.74 -19.07
CA ILE A 474 -13.58 -9.02 -19.27
C ILE A 474 -13.62 -9.43 -20.73
N LEU A 475 -12.45 -9.78 -21.26
CA LEU A 475 -12.28 -10.24 -22.63
C LEU A 475 -12.47 -11.77 -22.69
N THR A 476 -13.33 -12.24 -23.57
CA THR A 476 -13.56 -13.67 -23.84
C THR A 476 -13.33 -13.95 -25.31
N GLN A 477 -12.77 -15.11 -25.65
CA GLN A 477 -12.60 -15.55 -27.03
C GLN A 477 -13.66 -16.61 -27.37
N ILE A 478 -14.32 -16.44 -28.52
CA ILE A 478 -15.25 -17.43 -29.06
C ILE A 478 -14.48 -18.68 -29.48
N ILE A 479 -14.77 -19.80 -28.81
CA ILE A 479 -14.10 -21.09 -29.05
C ILE A 479 -14.97 -22.08 -29.83
N SER A 480 -16.29 -21.87 -29.87
CA SER A 480 -17.21 -22.74 -30.61
C SER A 480 -18.43 -21.99 -31.12
N VAL A 481 -18.77 -22.25 -32.39
CA VAL A 481 -20.01 -21.81 -33.05
C VAL A 481 -20.50 -23.00 -33.89
N PRO A 482 -21.71 -23.55 -33.65
CA PRO A 482 -22.28 -24.61 -34.47
C PRO A 482 -22.63 -24.09 -35.88
N HIS A 483 -22.74 -25.01 -36.84
CA HIS A 483 -23.10 -24.68 -38.23
C HIS A 483 -24.46 -23.97 -38.35
N ASP A 484 -25.41 -24.31 -37.50
CA ASP A 484 -26.76 -23.72 -37.47
C ASP A 484 -26.80 -22.31 -36.85
N LYS A 485 -25.66 -21.75 -36.42
CA LYS A 485 -25.54 -20.42 -35.81
C LYS A 485 -26.50 -20.18 -34.62
N SER A 486 -26.98 -21.24 -33.98
CA SER A 486 -27.95 -21.16 -32.88
C SER A 486 -27.42 -20.59 -31.56
N ARG A 487 -26.09 -20.57 -31.38
CA ARG A 487 -25.38 -20.12 -30.17
C ARG A 487 -23.89 -19.90 -30.44
N ALA A 488 -23.19 -19.23 -29.53
CA ALA A 488 -21.72 -19.26 -29.48
C ALA A 488 -21.22 -19.55 -28.06
N MET A 489 -20.01 -20.08 -27.94
CA MET A 489 -19.35 -20.32 -26.66
C MET A 489 -18.06 -19.51 -26.55
N GLY A 490 -17.96 -18.67 -25.53
CA GLY A 490 -16.73 -17.99 -25.11
C GLY A 490 -15.99 -18.79 -24.04
N ASN A 491 -14.71 -18.52 -23.81
CA ASN A 491 -13.85 -19.18 -22.82
C ASN A 491 -13.75 -18.44 -21.46
N ALA A 492 -14.70 -17.56 -21.15
CA ALA A 492 -14.79 -16.85 -19.86
C ALA A 492 -16.01 -17.32 -19.07
N GLY A 493 -15.88 -18.37 -18.27
CA GLY A 493 -16.94 -18.85 -17.39
C GLY A 493 -17.04 -18.07 -16.08
N PHE A 494 -17.80 -18.59 -15.11
CA PHE A 494 -17.95 -17.94 -13.80
C PHE A 494 -16.63 -17.87 -13.01
N LYS A 495 -15.64 -18.72 -13.31
CA LYS A 495 -14.30 -18.64 -12.72
C LYS A 495 -13.45 -17.49 -13.26
N ALA A 496 -13.92 -16.80 -14.29
CA ALA A 496 -13.27 -15.62 -14.84
C ALA A 496 -14.15 -14.38 -14.65
N VAL A 497 -15.43 -14.47 -14.98
CA VAL A 497 -16.37 -13.33 -14.90
C VAL A 497 -16.78 -13.03 -13.45
N GLY A 498 -16.65 -14.01 -12.54
CA GLY A 498 -17.29 -13.98 -11.24
C GLY A 498 -18.79 -14.28 -11.34
N TRP A 499 -19.37 -14.68 -10.20
CA TRP A 499 -20.81 -14.85 -10.08
C TRP A 499 -21.29 -14.32 -8.74
N HIS A 500 -22.37 -13.54 -8.79
CA HIS A 500 -23.06 -13.06 -7.61
C HIS A 500 -24.56 -12.95 -7.90
N PRO A 501 -25.45 -13.41 -7.00
CA PRO A 501 -26.90 -13.42 -7.21
C PRO A 501 -27.46 -12.05 -7.62
N PHE A 502 -26.90 -10.96 -7.09
CA PHE A 502 -27.38 -9.61 -7.38
C PHE A 502 -26.75 -8.98 -8.62
N GLY A 503 -25.61 -9.48 -9.11
CA GLY A 503 -24.93 -8.92 -10.29
C GLY A 503 -25.55 -9.36 -11.61
N GLY A 504 -26.14 -10.56 -11.65
CA GLY A 504 -26.68 -11.14 -12.87
C GLY A 504 -25.59 -11.60 -13.84
N LEU A 505 -26.01 -11.89 -15.09
CA LEU A 505 -25.11 -12.28 -16.17
C LEU A 505 -24.36 -11.07 -16.73
N PRO A 506 -23.13 -11.25 -17.23
CA PRO A 506 -22.41 -10.18 -17.91
C PRO A 506 -23.11 -9.79 -19.21
N GLN A 507 -22.82 -8.60 -19.73
CA GLN A 507 -23.39 -8.09 -20.98
C GLN A 507 -22.29 -7.74 -21.98
N PRO A 508 -22.45 -7.99 -23.29
CA PRO A 508 -21.51 -7.50 -24.28
C PRO A 508 -21.44 -5.97 -24.28
N ARG A 509 -20.21 -5.41 -24.26
CA ARG A 509 -20.00 -3.95 -24.20
C ARG A 509 -20.47 -3.24 -25.48
N ASP A 510 -20.07 -3.79 -26.64
CA ASP A 510 -20.20 -3.11 -27.95
C ASP A 510 -21.07 -3.91 -28.95
N ARG A 511 -21.91 -4.85 -28.46
CA ARG A 511 -22.66 -5.79 -29.31
C ARG A 511 -24.09 -5.95 -28.83
N SER A 512 -25.01 -5.22 -29.45
CA SER A 512 -26.46 -5.33 -29.19
C SER A 512 -27.12 -6.52 -29.90
N ASP A 513 -26.43 -7.14 -30.86
CA ASP A 513 -26.84 -8.33 -31.60
C ASP A 513 -26.48 -9.64 -30.88
N LEU A 514 -25.84 -9.56 -29.71
CA LEU A 514 -25.46 -10.70 -28.88
C LEU A 514 -25.99 -10.55 -27.46
N ARG A 515 -26.37 -11.67 -26.84
CA ARG A 515 -26.75 -11.74 -25.43
C ARG A 515 -26.07 -12.91 -24.75
N VAL A 516 -25.58 -12.70 -23.53
CA VAL A 516 -25.15 -13.79 -22.66
C VAL A 516 -26.36 -14.41 -21.96
N ILE A 517 -26.50 -15.73 -22.06
CA ILE A 517 -27.64 -16.46 -21.48
C ILE A 517 -27.24 -17.49 -20.42
N GLY A 518 -25.95 -17.64 -20.17
CA GLY A 518 -25.48 -18.52 -19.11
C GLY A 518 -23.97 -18.54 -18.98
N LEU A 519 -23.52 -18.94 -17.81
CA LEU A 519 -22.13 -19.20 -17.47
C LEU A 519 -22.00 -20.64 -16.97
N SER A 520 -21.02 -21.37 -17.50
CA SER A 520 -20.47 -22.58 -16.88
C SER A 520 -19.12 -22.25 -16.23
N ALA A 521 -18.41 -23.23 -15.66
CA ALA A 521 -17.12 -23.00 -15.01
C ALA A 521 -16.13 -22.21 -15.88
N GLU A 522 -15.97 -22.63 -17.14
CA GLU A 522 -15.00 -22.07 -18.10
C GLU A 522 -15.65 -21.51 -19.37
N HIS A 523 -16.99 -21.47 -19.46
CA HIS A 523 -17.68 -21.10 -20.69
C HIS A 523 -18.73 -20.01 -20.50
N THR A 524 -18.71 -19.02 -21.40
CA THR A 524 -19.81 -18.07 -21.61
C THR A 524 -20.71 -18.59 -22.72
N LYS A 525 -22.03 -18.65 -22.51
CA LYS A 525 -22.99 -19.02 -23.56
C LYS A 525 -23.66 -17.77 -24.14
N PHE A 526 -23.56 -17.62 -25.45
CA PHE A 526 -24.16 -16.52 -26.21
C PHE A 526 -25.32 -17.00 -27.08
N GLU A 527 -26.31 -16.12 -27.26
CA GLU A 527 -27.34 -16.19 -28.30
C GLU A 527 -27.31 -14.93 -29.15
N GLY A 528 -27.74 -15.05 -30.41
CA GLY A 528 -27.97 -13.91 -31.29
C GLY A 528 -29.30 -13.24 -30.96
N VAL A 529 -29.37 -11.93 -31.21
CA VAL A 529 -30.57 -11.13 -31.07
C VAL A 529 -30.98 -10.65 -32.45
N ASP A 530 -32.21 -10.97 -32.86
CA ASP A 530 -32.81 -10.38 -34.05
C ASP A 530 -33.20 -8.94 -33.73
N GLN A 531 -32.42 -7.99 -34.23
CA GLN A 531 -32.62 -6.58 -33.95
C GLN A 531 -33.87 -6.01 -34.64
N GLU A 532 -34.22 -6.50 -35.83
CA GLU A 532 -35.39 -6.03 -36.57
C GLU A 532 -36.68 -6.51 -35.89
N GLY A 533 -36.74 -7.79 -35.53
CA GLY A 533 -37.84 -8.35 -34.76
C GLY A 533 -37.97 -7.71 -33.37
N SER A 534 -36.85 -7.47 -32.69
CA SER A 534 -36.84 -6.85 -31.35
C SER A 534 -37.20 -5.37 -31.35
N ALA A 535 -37.08 -4.67 -32.49
CA ALA A 535 -37.55 -3.28 -32.60
C ALA A 535 -39.08 -3.19 -32.70
N GLN A 536 -39.75 -4.28 -33.11
CA GLN A 536 -41.19 -4.35 -33.34
C GLN A 536 -41.96 -5.00 -32.18
N LEU A 537 -41.26 -5.73 -31.31
CA LEU A 537 -41.84 -6.45 -30.18
C LEU A 537 -41.26 -5.96 -28.85
N PRO A 538 -42.02 -6.04 -27.74
CA PRO A 538 -41.51 -5.65 -26.41
C PRO A 538 -40.41 -6.58 -25.90
N GLU A 539 -40.36 -7.81 -26.41
CA GLU A 539 -39.43 -8.85 -25.99
C GLU A 539 -38.34 -9.05 -27.04
N MET A 540 -37.12 -9.32 -26.58
CA MET A 540 -36.02 -9.62 -27.50
C MET A 540 -36.26 -10.94 -28.23
N VAL A 541 -36.21 -10.87 -29.56
CA VAL A 541 -36.38 -12.01 -30.45
C VAL A 541 -35.03 -12.71 -30.63
N LYS A 542 -35.03 -14.04 -30.48
CA LYS A 542 -33.83 -14.85 -30.70
C LYS A 542 -33.47 -14.85 -32.18
N GLY A 543 -32.22 -14.51 -32.48
CA GLY A 543 -31.64 -14.57 -33.82
C GLY A 543 -30.40 -15.48 -33.87
N ASP A 544 -29.80 -15.54 -35.05
CA ASP A 544 -28.56 -16.26 -35.30
C ASP A 544 -27.35 -15.48 -34.78
N VAL A 545 -26.36 -16.18 -34.22
CA VAL A 545 -25.12 -15.52 -33.76
C VAL A 545 -24.26 -15.05 -34.94
N GLN A 546 -24.00 -13.75 -34.99
CA GLN A 546 -23.13 -13.12 -36.00
C GLN A 546 -21.68 -13.03 -35.51
N VAL A 547 -21.10 -14.18 -35.14
CA VAL A 547 -19.69 -14.32 -34.73
C VAL A 547 -19.05 -15.58 -35.33
N ASN A 548 -17.73 -15.57 -35.35
CA ASN A 548 -16.88 -16.68 -35.78
C ASN A 548 -16.00 -17.17 -34.63
N ARG A 549 -15.54 -18.42 -34.76
CA ARG A 549 -14.51 -18.96 -33.87
C ARG A 549 -13.24 -18.12 -33.99
N GLY A 550 -12.70 -17.68 -32.85
CA GLY A 550 -11.54 -16.80 -32.77
C GLY A 550 -11.88 -15.35 -32.45
N ASP A 551 -13.12 -14.91 -32.70
CA ASP A 551 -13.56 -13.55 -32.36
C ASP A 551 -13.41 -13.32 -30.85
N LYS A 552 -13.00 -12.10 -30.47
CA LYS A 552 -12.94 -11.69 -29.07
C LYS A 552 -14.07 -10.72 -28.76
N ILE A 553 -14.73 -10.97 -27.65
CA ILE A 553 -15.89 -10.20 -27.18
C ILE A 553 -15.54 -9.60 -25.82
N VAL A 554 -15.73 -8.29 -25.70
CA VAL A 554 -15.63 -7.59 -24.41
C VAL A 554 -16.96 -7.67 -23.70
N LEU A 555 -16.92 -8.12 -22.44
CA LEU A 555 -18.08 -8.21 -21.56
C LEU A 555 -17.94 -7.23 -20.39
N ILE A 556 -19.05 -6.62 -20.00
CA ILE A 556 -19.20 -5.90 -18.74
C ILE A 556 -19.70 -6.92 -17.70
N PRO A 557 -19.00 -7.11 -16.58
CA PRO A 557 -19.37 -8.09 -15.57
C PRO A 557 -20.61 -7.65 -14.79
N GLY A 558 -21.28 -8.63 -14.19
CA GLY A 558 -22.41 -8.39 -13.30
C GLY A 558 -22.00 -7.68 -12.00
N TYR A 559 -20.86 -8.06 -11.41
CA TYR A 559 -20.39 -7.52 -10.13
C TYR A 559 -18.87 -7.67 -9.98
N THR A 560 -18.17 -6.55 -9.91
CA THR A 560 -16.70 -6.48 -9.89
C THR A 560 -16.12 -7.09 -8.62
N ASP A 561 -16.84 -7.03 -7.50
CA ASP A 561 -16.32 -7.57 -6.23
C ASP A 561 -16.13 -9.08 -6.25
N ALA A 562 -16.76 -9.76 -7.20
CA ALA A 562 -16.59 -11.19 -7.44
C ALA A 562 -15.39 -11.52 -8.35
N MET A 563 -14.55 -10.55 -8.73
CA MET A 563 -13.55 -10.74 -9.80
C MET A 563 -12.09 -10.67 -9.32
N GLY A 564 -11.70 -9.71 -8.48
CA GLY A 564 -10.29 -9.46 -8.18
C GLY A 564 -9.51 -10.67 -7.63
N PHE A 565 -10.17 -11.60 -6.94
CA PHE A 565 -9.54 -12.84 -6.43
C PHE A 565 -9.43 -13.96 -7.49
N LEU A 566 -10.15 -13.85 -8.61
CA LEU A 566 -10.14 -14.86 -9.69
C LEU A 566 -8.98 -14.67 -10.67
N HIS A 567 -8.43 -13.46 -10.73
CA HIS A 567 -7.39 -13.08 -11.68
C HIS A 567 -6.11 -12.80 -10.95
N ARG A 568 -4.97 -13.19 -11.53
CA ARG A 568 -3.63 -12.83 -11.01
C ARG A 568 -3.20 -11.44 -11.47
N GLU A 569 -3.77 -10.97 -12.57
CA GLU A 569 -3.43 -9.71 -13.21
C GLU A 569 -4.69 -8.94 -13.59
N ILE A 570 -4.57 -7.61 -13.56
CA ILE A 570 -5.54 -6.66 -14.07
C ILE A 570 -4.86 -5.84 -15.15
N TYR A 571 -5.51 -5.73 -16.31
CA TYR A 571 -5.05 -4.89 -17.42
C TYR A 571 -5.75 -3.53 -17.34
N GLY A 572 -5.03 -2.49 -16.94
CA GLY A 572 -5.48 -1.10 -17.07
C GLY A 572 -5.42 -0.69 -18.54
N ILE A 573 -6.54 -0.26 -19.11
CA ILE A 573 -6.64 0.09 -20.53
C ILE A 573 -7.12 1.53 -20.74
N ARG A 574 -6.71 2.13 -21.86
CA ARG A 574 -7.30 3.36 -22.42
C ARG A 574 -7.49 3.21 -23.91
N ASN A 575 -8.63 3.64 -24.42
CA ASN A 575 -8.96 3.51 -25.85
C ASN A 575 -8.63 2.11 -26.41
N ASP A 576 -9.04 1.06 -25.68
CA ASP A 576 -8.81 -0.34 -26.02
C ASP A 576 -7.33 -0.73 -26.24
N ARG A 577 -6.41 -0.01 -25.60
CA ARG A 577 -4.99 -0.35 -25.51
C ARG A 577 -4.54 -0.49 -24.07
N VAL A 578 -3.67 -1.45 -23.82
CA VAL A 578 -3.10 -1.70 -22.49
C VAL A 578 -2.17 -0.56 -22.11
N GLU A 579 -2.50 0.14 -21.03
CA GLU A 579 -1.65 1.18 -20.44
C GLU A 579 -0.82 0.61 -19.29
N SER A 580 -1.37 -0.35 -18.54
CA SER A 580 -0.71 -0.93 -17.37
C SER A 580 -1.15 -2.37 -17.14
N VAL A 581 -0.26 -3.15 -16.53
CA VAL A 581 -0.56 -4.51 -16.05
C VAL A 581 -0.18 -4.58 -14.59
N TRP A 582 -1.16 -4.90 -13.74
CA TRP A 582 -0.98 -4.91 -12.29
C TRP A 582 -1.31 -6.27 -11.71
N LYS A 583 -0.63 -6.64 -10.62
CA LYS A 583 -0.89 -7.91 -9.94
C LYS A 583 -2.00 -7.75 -8.91
N THR A 584 -2.78 -8.80 -8.74
CA THR A 584 -3.72 -8.90 -7.62
C THR A 584 -3.09 -9.65 -6.46
N VAL A 585 -3.60 -9.38 -5.26
CA VAL A 585 -3.27 -10.12 -4.02
C VAL A 585 -4.33 -11.20 -3.78
N SER A 586 -4.52 -12.08 -4.76
CA SER A 586 -5.52 -13.16 -4.72
C SER A 586 -5.10 -14.34 -3.82
N ASN A 587 -3.79 -14.51 -3.56
CA ASN A 587 -3.22 -15.56 -2.72
C ASN A 587 -2.25 -14.96 -1.70
N VAL A 588 -2.75 -14.28 -0.67
CA VAL A 588 -1.90 -13.89 0.46
C VAL A 588 -1.82 -15.07 1.42
N THR A 589 -0.90 -16.00 1.16
CA THR A 589 -0.47 -16.95 2.19
C THR A 589 0.50 -16.21 3.10
N TRP A 590 0.12 -16.02 4.36
CA TRP A 590 1.09 -15.67 5.39
C TRP A 590 2.04 -16.86 5.53
N SER A 591 3.29 -16.70 5.09
CA SER A 591 4.35 -17.64 5.45
C SER A 591 4.95 -17.17 6.76
N SER A 592 4.91 -18.03 7.78
CA SER A 592 5.51 -17.84 9.12
C SER A 592 7.05 -17.81 9.11
N GLN A 593 7.67 -17.35 8.02
CA GLN A 593 9.11 -17.44 7.78
C GLN A 593 9.84 -16.17 8.22
#